data_AF-A0A357TDP2-F1
#
_entry.id   AF-A0A357TDP2-F1
#
_cell.length_a   1.000
_cell.length_b   1.000
_cell.length_c   1.000
_cell.angle_alpha   90.00
_cell.angle_beta   90.00
_cell.angle_gamma   90.00
#
_symmetry.space_group_name_H-M   'P 1'
#
loop_
_entity.id
_entity.type
_entity.pdbx_description
1 polymer ?
#
loop_
_entity_poly.entity_id
_entity_poly.type
_entity_poly.pdbx_seq_one_letter_code
_entity_poly.pdbx_strand_id
1 'polypeptide(L)'
;MACSCSSARELKEFDNDVNYDESRIPHYDLPDPLITAEGKPVTTAEQWRNVRRPQILSLFANFIYGAVPVPPDPIEQTYKVIKEDKAFMDGKATKLDVSIRFKNRKGAVQTHVVVFIPNDAKEPAPAFMMLSFDNPRGTSLQLSSSRKGRLRNGVPLAELIANGYGYVSVYHGDLIGHNEVSFGRGIHKLFFRDGQSFPKAHEWGVLGANAWTGMRALDYLETNDRIDASRVAVMGHSKMGKATLWAAAQDERFALAISAQSGCGGAALWRRKYGETMAKLNRFPNWLSINARKFNDREDDLPVDQHMLLSLIAPRPVYVASATADTWADPHGEFQSANHAAPVYRLLGKKPLS
;
A
#
# COMPACT_ATOMS: atom_id res chain seq x y z
N MET A 1 -3.33 -36.54 -23.10
CA MET A 1 -3.76 -35.20 -23.57
C MET A 1 -3.53 -34.20 -22.46
N ALA A 2 -2.51 -33.37 -22.60
CA ALA A 2 -2.23 -32.31 -21.65
C ALA A 2 -3.30 -31.22 -21.81
N CYS A 3 -4.07 -30.98 -20.75
CA CYS A 3 -5.03 -29.90 -20.69
C CYS A 3 -4.21 -28.59 -20.60
N SER A 4 -4.17 -27.82 -21.68
CA SER A 4 -3.59 -26.48 -21.66
C SER A 4 -4.42 -25.63 -20.72
N CYS A 5 -3.86 -25.23 -19.58
CA CYS A 5 -4.38 -24.10 -18.82
C CYS A 5 -4.20 -22.85 -19.70
N SER A 6 -5.20 -22.52 -20.52
CA SER A 6 -5.32 -21.19 -21.08
C SER A 6 -5.39 -20.23 -19.90
N SER A 7 -4.40 -19.36 -19.74
CA SER A 7 -4.47 -18.23 -18.83
C SER A 7 -5.72 -17.42 -19.19
N ALA A 8 -6.80 -17.58 -18.43
CA ALA A 8 -7.98 -16.77 -18.63
C ALA A 8 -7.60 -15.34 -18.27
N ARG A 9 -7.39 -14.50 -19.29
CA ARG A 9 -7.25 -13.05 -19.15
C ARG A 9 -8.44 -12.52 -18.36
N GLU A 10 -8.21 -11.61 -17.41
CA GLU A 10 -9.33 -11.04 -16.65
C GLU A 10 -10.25 -10.23 -17.58
N LEU A 11 -11.55 -10.14 -17.28
CA LEU A 11 -12.53 -9.44 -18.14
C LEU A 11 -12.12 -8.01 -18.50
N LYS A 12 -11.39 -7.33 -17.60
CA LYS A 12 -10.84 -5.99 -17.78
C LYS A 12 -9.80 -5.89 -18.91
N GLU A 13 -9.15 -7.00 -19.26
CA GLU A 13 -8.10 -7.06 -20.27
C GLU A 13 -8.63 -7.07 -21.72
N PHE A 14 -9.94 -7.24 -21.90
CA PHE A 14 -10.61 -7.23 -23.20
C PHE A 14 -11.10 -5.84 -23.66
N ASP A 15 -10.73 -4.78 -22.93
CA ASP A 15 -10.95 -3.41 -23.37
C ASP A 15 -10.18 -3.13 -24.68
N ASN A 16 -10.92 -2.84 -25.76
CA ASN A 16 -10.36 -2.68 -27.11
C ASN A 16 -9.43 -1.45 -27.28
N ASP A 17 -9.49 -0.51 -26.34
CA ASP A 17 -8.76 0.77 -26.32
C ASP A 17 -7.53 0.72 -25.39
N VAL A 18 -7.06 -0.46 -24.99
CA VAL A 18 -5.85 -0.62 -24.16
C VAL A 18 -4.63 -0.95 -25.02
N ASN A 19 -3.52 -0.26 -24.74
CA ASN A 19 -2.25 -0.56 -25.39
C ASN A 19 -1.52 -1.69 -24.64
N TYR A 20 -1.27 -2.80 -25.35
CA TYR A 20 -0.38 -3.89 -24.89
C TYR A 20 0.81 -4.09 -25.82
N ASP A 21 1.08 -3.14 -26.70
CA ASP A 21 2.15 -3.18 -27.69
C ASP A 21 3.22 -2.14 -27.33
N GLU A 22 4.42 -2.61 -26.99
CA GLU A 22 5.57 -1.75 -26.65
C GLU A 22 5.93 -0.79 -27.80
N SER A 23 5.68 -1.17 -29.06
CA SER A 23 5.96 -0.30 -30.21
C SER A 23 5.00 0.89 -30.35
N ARG A 24 3.85 0.83 -29.65
CA ARG A 24 2.82 1.87 -29.64
C ARG A 24 2.88 2.78 -28.41
N ILE A 25 3.88 2.60 -27.55
CA ILE A 25 4.11 3.49 -26.42
C ILE A 25 4.53 4.87 -26.96
N PRO A 26 3.83 5.95 -26.56
CA PRO A 26 4.19 7.29 -26.99
C PRO A 26 5.55 7.69 -26.41
N HIS A 27 6.21 8.65 -27.05
CA HIS A 27 7.33 9.34 -26.40
C HIS A 27 6.85 10.00 -25.10
N TYR A 28 7.63 9.89 -24.03
CA TYR A 28 7.35 10.54 -22.76
C TYR A 28 8.62 10.98 -22.05
N ASP A 29 8.50 12.04 -21.26
CA ASP A 29 9.56 12.56 -20.40
C ASP A 29 9.18 12.35 -18.93
N LEU A 30 10.13 11.86 -18.13
CA LEU A 30 9.91 11.67 -16.70
C LEU A 30 10.41 12.88 -15.90
N PRO A 31 9.62 13.41 -14.95
CA PRO A 31 10.10 14.45 -14.04
C PRO A 31 11.27 13.94 -13.20
N ASP A 32 12.33 14.75 -13.07
CA ASP A 32 13.50 14.37 -12.28
C ASP A 32 13.18 14.45 -10.77
N PRO A 33 13.32 13.34 -10.00
CA PRO A 33 13.13 13.38 -8.56
C PRO A 33 14.11 14.31 -7.84
N LEU A 34 15.27 14.62 -8.43
CA LEU A 34 16.33 15.45 -7.87
C LEU A 34 16.33 16.90 -8.37
N ILE A 35 15.24 17.38 -8.97
CA ILE A 35 15.04 18.80 -9.29
C ILE A 35 13.85 19.33 -8.48
N THR A 36 14.01 20.39 -7.70
CA THR A 36 12.91 20.98 -6.91
C THR A 36 11.83 21.59 -7.80
N ALA A 37 10.67 21.91 -7.21
CA ALA A 37 9.59 22.60 -7.92
C ALA A 37 10.02 23.97 -8.49
N GLU A 38 11.04 24.59 -7.90
CA GLU A 38 11.66 25.84 -8.33
C GLU A 38 12.77 25.65 -9.37
N GLY A 39 13.00 24.42 -9.85
CA GLY A 39 14.03 24.10 -10.84
C GLY A 39 15.45 23.98 -10.29
N LYS A 40 15.64 23.85 -8.96
CA LYS A 40 16.97 23.75 -8.35
C LYS A 40 17.42 22.29 -8.20
N PRO A 41 18.71 21.98 -8.44
CA PRO A 41 19.22 20.63 -8.23
C PRO A 41 19.30 20.27 -6.74
N VAL A 42 18.97 19.01 -6.43
CA VAL A 42 19.06 18.38 -5.11
C VAL A 42 20.32 17.52 -5.10
N THR A 43 21.33 17.97 -4.36
CA THR A 43 22.69 17.38 -4.36
C THR A 43 23.10 16.81 -3.01
N THR A 44 22.28 17.02 -1.97
CA THR A 44 22.55 16.51 -0.62
C THR A 44 21.36 15.78 -0.02
N ALA A 45 21.63 14.88 0.92
CA ALA A 45 20.59 14.19 1.69
C ALA A 45 19.71 15.15 2.50
N GLU A 46 20.27 16.29 2.95
CA GLU A 46 19.52 17.31 3.69
C GLU A 46 18.51 18.02 2.77
N GLN A 47 18.92 18.44 1.57
CA GLN A 47 18.02 19.02 0.58
C GLN A 47 16.91 18.03 0.17
N TRP A 48 17.26 16.74 0.04
CA TRP A 48 16.27 15.70 -0.20
C TRP A 48 15.24 15.65 0.92
N ARG A 49 15.68 15.45 2.18
CA ARG A 49 14.79 15.26 3.34
C ARG A 49 13.94 16.49 3.65
N ASN A 50 14.55 17.68 3.61
CA ASN A 50 13.93 18.89 4.13
C ASN A 50 13.18 19.69 3.06
N VAL A 51 13.48 19.48 1.77
CA VAL A 51 12.87 20.25 0.66
C VAL A 51 12.15 19.34 -0.31
N ARG A 52 12.89 18.46 -0.99
CA ARG A 52 12.34 17.77 -2.16
C ARG A 52 11.35 16.67 -1.80
N ARG A 53 11.66 15.84 -0.80
CA ARG A 53 10.78 14.78 -0.33
C ARG A 53 9.41 15.33 0.12
N PRO A 54 9.32 16.39 0.97
CA PRO A 54 8.05 17.02 1.29
C PRO A 54 7.29 17.57 0.08
N GLN A 55 7.99 18.18 -0.90
CA GLN A 55 7.35 18.64 -2.14
C GLN A 55 6.70 17.46 -2.90
N ILE A 56 7.45 16.39 -3.15
CA ILE A 56 6.95 15.20 -3.87
C ILE A 56 5.78 14.55 -3.10
N LEU A 57 5.90 14.41 -1.78
CA LEU A 57 4.84 13.85 -0.94
C LEU A 57 3.56 14.69 -1.03
N SER A 58 3.69 16.02 -1.02
CA SER A 58 2.56 16.94 -1.18
C SER A 58 1.91 16.82 -2.56
N LEU A 59 2.68 16.62 -3.63
CA LEU A 59 2.14 16.41 -4.98
C LEU A 59 1.30 15.13 -5.05
N PHE A 60 1.80 14.01 -4.51
CA PHE A 60 1.03 12.77 -4.44
C PHE A 60 -0.20 12.89 -3.54
N ALA A 61 -0.07 13.53 -2.39
CA ALA A 61 -1.19 13.76 -1.48
C ALA A 61 -2.27 14.64 -2.14
N ASN A 62 -1.91 15.74 -2.81
CA ASN A 62 -2.90 16.65 -3.39
C ASN A 62 -3.53 16.14 -4.69
N PHE A 63 -2.76 15.46 -5.53
CA PHE A 63 -3.21 15.11 -6.89
C PHE A 63 -3.57 13.65 -7.08
N ILE A 64 -3.03 12.72 -6.30
CA ILE A 64 -3.15 11.28 -6.57
C ILE A 64 -3.91 10.54 -5.47
N TYR A 65 -3.32 10.40 -4.28
CA TYR A 65 -3.90 9.53 -3.24
C TYR A 65 -4.82 10.26 -2.27
N GLY A 66 -4.69 11.59 -2.17
CA GLY A 66 -5.42 12.44 -1.25
C GLY A 66 -4.76 12.52 0.12
N ALA A 67 -4.79 13.70 0.74
CA ALA A 67 -4.35 13.91 2.11
C ALA A 67 -5.34 13.25 3.09
N VAL A 68 -4.81 12.73 4.21
CA VAL A 68 -5.66 12.33 5.34
C VAL A 68 -6.43 13.56 5.80
N PRO A 69 -7.77 13.55 5.82
CA PRO A 69 -8.54 14.72 6.25
C PRO A 69 -8.19 15.08 7.69
N VAL A 70 -8.31 16.36 8.03
CA VAL A 70 -8.21 16.80 9.43
C VAL A 70 -9.58 16.61 10.09
N PRO A 71 -9.70 15.74 11.10
CA PRO A 71 -10.99 15.52 11.74
C PRO A 71 -11.42 16.78 12.51
N PRO A 72 -12.73 17.09 12.60
CA PRO A 72 -13.21 18.24 13.36
C PRO A 72 -13.01 18.11 14.87
N ASP A 73 -12.82 16.87 15.35
CA ASP A 73 -12.66 16.53 16.76
C ASP A 73 -11.56 15.48 16.90
N PRO A 74 -10.78 15.49 18.00
CA PRO A 74 -9.80 14.45 18.28
C PRO A 74 -10.42 13.05 18.20
N ILE A 75 -9.74 12.14 17.51
CA ILE A 75 -10.13 10.74 17.43
C ILE A 75 -9.37 9.97 18.52
N GLU A 76 -10.11 9.44 19.48
CA GLU A 76 -9.60 8.51 20.48
C GLU A 76 -9.35 7.15 19.81
N GLN A 77 -8.12 6.64 19.93
CA GLN A 77 -7.70 5.33 19.43
C GLN A 77 -7.41 4.40 20.60
N THR A 78 -8.08 3.26 20.64
CA THR A 78 -7.93 2.26 21.70
C THR A 78 -7.73 0.87 21.13
N TYR A 79 -6.97 0.04 21.84
CA TYR A 79 -6.63 -1.31 21.42
C TYR A 79 -7.20 -2.34 22.39
N LYS A 80 -7.70 -3.45 21.86
CA LYS A 80 -8.16 -4.60 22.67
C LYS A 80 -7.78 -5.90 22.01
N VAL A 81 -7.04 -6.76 22.71
CA VAL A 81 -6.89 -8.16 22.34
C VAL A 81 -8.24 -8.85 22.58
N ILE A 82 -8.90 -9.27 21.50
CA ILE A 82 -10.21 -9.94 21.53
C ILE A 82 -10.02 -11.44 21.79
N LYS A 83 -8.97 -12.03 21.20
CA LYS A 83 -8.62 -13.44 21.36
C LYS A 83 -7.11 -13.59 21.31
N GLU A 84 -6.60 -14.47 22.15
CA GLU A 84 -5.22 -14.95 22.12
C GLU A 84 -5.22 -16.48 22.11
N ASP A 85 -4.55 -17.07 21.11
CA ASP A 85 -4.31 -18.50 21.00
C ASP A 85 -2.80 -18.75 21.04
N LYS A 86 -2.30 -19.09 22.23
CA LYS A 86 -0.87 -19.34 22.47
C LYS A 86 -0.39 -20.68 21.93
N ALA A 87 -1.32 -21.59 21.63
CA ALA A 87 -1.04 -22.94 21.15
C ALA A 87 -1.13 -23.04 19.62
N PHE A 88 -1.26 -21.91 18.91
CA PHE A 88 -1.40 -21.90 17.46
C PHE A 88 -0.18 -22.57 16.80
N MET A 89 -0.44 -23.40 15.77
CA MET A 89 0.60 -24.22 15.11
C MET A 89 1.36 -25.13 16.09
N ASP A 90 0.65 -25.91 16.89
CA ASP A 90 1.21 -26.85 17.87
C ASP A 90 2.17 -26.14 18.85
N GLY A 91 1.82 -24.91 19.25
CA GLY A 91 2.61 -24.09 20.18
C GLY A 91 3.82 -23.39 19.57
N LYS A 92 4.01 -23.43 18.24
CA LYS A 92 5.11 -22.70 17.57
C LYS A 92 4.85 -21.19 17.45
N ALA A 93 3.58 -20.78 17.48
CA ALA A 93 3.20 -19.39 17.38
C ALA A 93 2.04 -19.04 18.31
N THR A 94 1.95 -17.75 18.66
CA THR A 94 0.76 -17.15 19.25
C THR A 94 -0.01 -16.40 18.17
N LYS A 95 -1.33 -16.64 18.06
CA LYS A 95 -2.25 -15.85 17.23
C LYS A 95 -3.04 -14.87 18.10
N LEU A 96 -2.98 -13.58 17.78
CA LEU A 96 -3.82 -12.55 18.37
C LEU A 96 -4.86 -12.06 17.36
N ASP A 97 -6.10 -11.93 17.81
CA ASP A 97 -7.12 -11.14 17.14
C ASP A 97 -7.30 -9.84 17.94
N VAL A 98 -7.00 -8.70 17.32
CA VAL A 98 -6.92 -7.39 17.97
C VAL A 98 -7.96 -6.45 17.34
N SER A 99 -8.75 -5.79 18.17
CA SER A 99 -9.61 -4.68 17.75
C SER A 99 -8.86 -3.36 17.96
N ILE A 100 -8.81 -2.55 16.92
CA ILE A 100 -8.41 -1.14 16.98
C ILE A 100 -9.68 -0.31 16.80
N ARG A 101 -10.07 0.43 17.84
CA ARG A 101 -11.28 1.25 17.87
C ARG A 101 -10.94 2.73 17.78
N PHE A 102 -11.64 3.43 16.90
CA PHE A 102 -11.58 4.88 16.70
C PHE A 102 -12.90 5.51 17.15
N LYS A 103 -12.85 6.57 17.94
CA LYS A 103 -14.04 7.23 18.47
C LYS A 103 -13.87 8.75 18.58
N ASN A 104 -14.91 9.48 18.21
CA ASN A 104 -15.07 10.90 18.57
C ASN A 104 -16.56 11.23 18.72
N ARG A 105 -16.95 12.51 18.78
CA ARG A 105 -18.37 12.91 18.93
C ARG A 105 -19.28 12.43 17.78
N LYS A 106 -18.72 12.11 16.61
CA LYS A 106 -19.48 11.60 15.44
C LYS A 106 -19.80 10.12 15.54
N GLY A 107 -19.19 9.38 16.45
CA GLY A 107 -19.45 7.97 16.70
C GLY A 107 -18.17 7.16 16.89
N ALA A 108 -18.26 5.86 16.63
CA ALA A 108 -17.12 4.96 16.70
C ALA A 108 -17.13 3.97 15.54
N VAL A 109 -15.94 3.61 15.09
CA VAL A 109 -15.69 2.48 14.18
C VAL A 109 -14.52 1.67 14.71
N GLN A 110 -14.36 0.44 14.22
CA GLN A 110 -13.25 -0.40 14.63
C GLN A 110 -12.77 -1.24 13.45
N THR A 111 -11.49 -1.60 13.45
CA THR A 111 -10.92 -2.59 12.53
C THR A 111 -10.30 -3.75 13.30
N HIS A 112 -10.23 -4.90 12.65
CA HIS A 112 -9.66 -6.12 13.18
C HIS A 112 -8.29 -6.39 12.54
N VAL A 113 -7.26 -6.47 13.37
CA VAL A 113 -5.89 -6.83 12.99
C VAL A 113 -5.57 -8.21 13.58
N VAL A 114 -4.96 -9.08 12.78
CA VAL A 114 -4.49 -10.39 13.25
C VAL A 114 -2.97 -10.39 13.29
N VAL A 115 -2.40 -10.80 14.41
CA VAL A 115 -0.96 -10.88 14.62
C VAL A 115 -0.57 -12.32 14.93
N PHE A 116 0.39 -12.85 14.19
CA PHE A 116 1.03 -14.13 14.45
C PHE A 116 2.46 -13.87 14.92
N ILE A 117 2.81 -14.45 16.07
CA ILE A 117 4.05 -14.17 16.80
C ILE A 117 4.78 -15.49 17.01
N PRO A 118 6.06 -15.62 16.64
CA PRO A 118 6.85 -16.81 16.94
C PRO A 118 7.05 -16.97 18.45
N ASN A 119 6.68 -18.11 19.02
CA ASN A 119 6.80 -18.35 20.46
C ASN A 119 8.26 -18.55 20.93
N ASP A 120 9.13 -19.02 20.03
CA ASP A 120 10.54 -19.28 20.33
C ASP A 120 11.44 -18.03 20.22
N ALA A 121 10.87 -16.89 19.80
CA ALA A 121 11.61 -15.63 19.71
C ALA A 121 12.13 -15.19 21.08
N LYS A 122 13.42 -14.86 21.14
CA LYS A 122 14.10 -14.41 22.37
C LYS A 122 14.01 -12.92 22.61
N GLU A 123 13.77 -12.18 21.54
CA GLU A 123 13.60 -10.74 21.49
C GLU A 123 12.33 -10.42 20.68
N PRO A 124 11.78 -9.20 20.77
CA PRO A 124 10.63 -8.81 19.96
C PRO A 124 10.88 -9.09 18.47
N ALA A 125 9.95 -9.81 17.84
CA ALA A 125 10.17 -10.33 16.49
C ALA A 125 9.96 -9.24 15.43
N PRO A 126 10.84 -9.13 14.41
CA PRO A 126 10.51 -8.35 13.21
C PRO A 126 9.28 -8.95 12.53
N ALA A 127 8.52 -8.17 11.77
CA ALA A 127 7.26 -8.66 11.20
C ALA A 127 7.01 -8.23 9.76
N PHE A 128 6.33 -9.10 9.01
CA PHE A 128 5.70 -8.74 7.73
C PHE A 128 4.24 -8.35 7.98
N MET A 129 3.88 -7.11 7.61
CA MET A 129 2.51 -6.60 7.71
C MET A 129 1.86 -6.54 6.33
N MET A 130 0.88 -7.41 6.11
CA MET A 130 0.07 -7.44 4.89
C MET A 130 -1.16 -6.53 5.03
N LEU A 131 -1.27 -5.53 4.14
CA LEU A 131 -2.56 -4.88 3.88
C LEU A 131 -3.42 -5.86 3.07
N SER A 132 -4.54 -6.31 3.65
CA SER A 132 -5.24 -7.49 3.14
C SER A 132 -6.73 -7.26 2.85
N PHE A 133 -7.23 -8.04 1.88
CA PHE A 133 -8.67 -8.28 1.66
C PHE A 133 -9.24 -9.35 2.59
N ASP A 134 -8.39 -10.09 3.29
CA ASP A 134 -8.78 -11.20 4.14
C ASP A 134 -9.52 -10.71 5.37
N ASN A 135 -10.84 -10.94 5.39
CA ASN A 135 -11.65 -10.67 6.56
C ASN A 135 -11.23 -11.64 7.69
N PRO A 136 -10.79 -11.14 8.86
CA PRO A 136 -10.31 -11.98 9.96
C PRO A 136 -11.41 -12.82 10.59
N ARG A 137 -12.68 -12.51 10.31
CA ARG A 137 -13.85 -13.31 10.72
C ARG A 137 -14.12 -14.48 9.75
N GLY A 138 -13.40 -14.56 8.63
CA GLY A 138 -13.48 -15.64 7.65
C GLY A 138 -12.51 -16.80 7.94
N THR A 139 -12.24 -17.62 6.92
CA THR A 139 -11.35 -18.78 7.06
C THR A 139 -9.97 -18.59 6.43
N SER A 140 -9.74 -17.49 5.72
CA SER A 140 -8.50 -17.29 4.94
C SER A 140 -7.23 -17.27 5.79
N LEU A 141 -7.34 -16.81 7.04
CA LEU A 141 -6.25 -16.77 8.03
C LEU A 141 -6.17 -18.04 8.90
N GLN A 142 -6.84 -19.13 8.51
CA GLN A 142 -6.67 -20.45 9.12
C GLN A 142 -5.57 -21.24 8.39
N LEU A 143 -4.97 -22.22 9.06
CA LEU A 143 -4.04 -23.15 8.42
C LEU A 143 -4.74 -23.94 7.30
N SER A 144 -4.04 -24.11 6.19
CA SER A 144 -4.51 -24.91 5.06
C SER A 144 -4.31 -26.39 5.34
N SER A 145 -5.37 -27.19 5.12
CA SER A 145 -5.30 -28.66 5.19
C SER A 145 -4.59 -29.27 4.00
N SER A 146 -4.59 -28.60 2.83
CA SER A 146 -3.99 -29.09 1.59
C SER A 146 -2.58 -28.55 1.32
N ARG A 147 -2.23 -27.39 1.87
CA ARG A 147 -0.90 -26.77 1.74
C ARG A 147 -0.26 -26.64 3.12
N LYS A 148 0.39 -27.71 3.57
CA LYS A 148 1.01 -27.80 4.90
C LYS A 148 1.90 -26.58 5.19
N GLY A 149 1.73 -25.98 6.37
CA GLY A 149 2.49 -24.82 6.80
C GLY A 149 2.06 -23.47 6.20
N ARG A 150 1.06 -23.46 5.31
CA ARG A 150 0.49 -22.22 4.75
C ARG A 150 -0.85 -21.87 5.38
N LEU A 151 -1.17 -20.59 5.42
CA LEU A 151 -2.55 -20.14 5.60
C LEU A 151 -3.39 -20.44 4.35
N ARG A 152 -4.72 -20.47 4.47
CA ARG A 152 -5.63 -20.71 3.34
C ARG A 152 -5.53 -19.64 2.24
N ASN A 153 -5.16 -18.41 2.59
CA ASN A 153 -4.83 -17.37 1.59
C ASN A 153 -3.48 -17.59 0.88
N GLY A 154 -2.69 -18.60 1.28
CA GLY A 154 -1.43 -18.97 0.63
C GLY A 154 -0.17 -18.43 1.30
N VAL A 155 -0.28 -17.58 2.32
CA VAL A 155 0.88 -17.06 3.08
C VAL A 155 1.66 -18.23 3.71
N PRO A 156 3.00 -18.32 3.51
CA PRO A 156 3.85 -19.38 4.06
C PRO A 156 4.16 -19.14 5.54
N LEU A 157 3.14 -19.14 6.39
CA LEU A 157 3.26 -18.75 7.80
C LEU A 157 4.27 -19.61 8.58
N ALA A 158 4.34 -20.93 8.34
CA ALA A 158 5.30 -21.79 9.01
C ALA A 158 6.75 -21.40 8.73
N GLU A 159 7.04 -20.97 7.50
CA GLU A 159 8.37 -20.54 7.11
C GLU A 159 8.73 -19.20 7.77
N LEU A 160 7.78 -18.25 7.81
CA LEU A 160 7.96 -16.98 8.52
C LEU A 160 8.26 -17.20 10.00
N ILE A 161 7.43 -17.98 10.69
CA ILE A 161 7.57 -18.29 12.12
C ILE A 161 8.89 -19.01 12.40
N ALA A 162 9.26 -20.01 11.58
CA ALA A 162 10.50 -20.76 11.76
C ALA A 162 11.76 -19.89 11.57
N ASN A 163 11.68 -18.84 10.76
CA ASN A 163 12.75 -17.86 10.58
C ASN A 163 12.67 -16.68 11.57
N GLY A 164 11.80 -16.75 12.58
CA GLY A 164 11.69 -15.74 13.63
C GLY A 164 10.95 -14.47 13.23
N TYR A 165 10.19 -14.49 12.13
CA TYR A 165 9.36 -13.36 11.69
C TYR A 165 7.92 -13.49 12.17
N GLY A 166 7.37 -12.41 12.72
CA GLY A 166 5.94 -12.25 12.89
C GLY A 166 5.22 -12.01 11.56
N TYR A 167 3.93 -12.27 11.53
CA TYR A 167 3.05 -11.93 10.40
C TYR A 167 1.83 -11.18 10.89
N VAL A 168 1.50 -10.06 10.26
CA VAL A 168 0.39 -9.19 10.62
C VAL A 168 -0.54 -9.05 9.43
N SER A 169 -1.81 -9.36 9.60
CA SER A 169 -2.84 -9.16 8.57
C SER A 169 -3.75 -8.01 8.97
N VAL A 170 -3.80 -6.96 8.15
CA VAL A 170 -4.57 -5.75 8.38
C VAL A 170 -5.76 -5.71 7.41
N TYR A 171 -6.97 -5.88 7.94
CA TYR A 171 -8.18 -5.87 7.13
C TYR A 171 -8.76 -4.47 7.02
N HIS A 172 -8.82 -3.92 5.81
CA HIS A 172 -9.35 -2.57 5.57
C HIS A 172 -10.88 -2.51 5.51
N GLY A 173 -11.54 -3.62 5.16
CA GLY A 173 -12.98 -3.64 4.84
C GLY A 173 -13.90 -3.26 6.00
N ASP A 174 -13.39 -3.25 7.24
CA ASP A 174 -14.09 -2.73 8.41
C ASP A 174 -14.16 -1.18 8.44
N LEU A 175 -13.18 -0.50 7.83
CA LEU A 175 -13.08 0.97 7.82
C LEU A 175 -13.51 1.59 6.50
N ILE A 176 -13.26 0.91 5.39
CA ILE A 176 -13.53 1.43 4.05
C ILE A 176 -13.90 0.29 3.09
N GLY A 177 -15.01 0.45 2.38
CA GLY A 177 -15.45 -0.53 1.39
C GLY A 177 -14.45 -0.65 0.23
N HIS A 178 -14.37 -1.85 -0.36
CA HIS A 178 -13.44 -2.12 -1.46
C HIS A 178 -13.60 -1.10 -2.59
N ASN A 179 -14.79 -0.91 -3.13
CA ASN A 179 -15.06 0.13 -4.13
C ASN A 179 -16.00 1.17 -3.54
N GLU A 180 -15.63 1.75 -2.38
CA GLU A 180 -16.49 2.71 -1.69
C GLU A 180 -16.91 3.85 -2.63
N VAL A 181 -18.22 4.06 -2.69
CA VAL A 181 -18.85 5.09 -3.53
C VAL A 181 -19.55 6.17 -2.72
N SER A 182 -19.90 5.88 -1.46
CA SER A 182 -20.72 6.74 -0.64
C SER A 182 -19.94 7.52 0.42
N PHE A 183 -18.86 6.94 0.95
CA PHE A 183 -18.07 7.45 2.08
C PHE A 183 -18.86 7.85 3.33
N GLY A 184 -20.16 7.56 3.41
CA GLY A 184 -21.00 7.89 4.56
C GLY A 184 -20.87 6.92 5.74
N ARG A 185 -20.14 5.82 5.56
CA ARG A 185 -19.91 4.76 6.55
C ARG A 185 -18.42 4.58 6.82
N GLY A 186 -18.09 3.83 7.87
CA GLY A 186 -16.72 3.52 8.23
C GLY A 186 -15.96 4.75 8.75
N ILE A 187 -14.65 4.78 8.53
CA ILE A 187 -13.75 5.75 9.17
C ILE A 187 -14.06 7.20 8.79
N HIS A 188 -14.50 7.44 7.56
CA HIS A 188 -14.78 8.77 6.99
C HIS A 188 -15.78 9.59 7.81
N LYS A 189 -16.77 8.92 8.42
CA LYS A 189 -17.75 9.58 9.30
C LYS A 189 -17.09 10.35 10.44
N LEU A 190 -15.96 9.87 10.96
CA LEU A 190 -15.24 10.51 12.05
C LEU A 190 -14.45 11.74 11.59
N PHE A 191 -14.20 11.87 10.29
CA PHE A 191 -13.40 12.94 9.68
C PHE A 191 -14.23 14.07 9.08
N PHE A 192 -15.53 13.86 8.85
CA PHE A 192 -16.38 14.85 8.21
C PHE A 192 -16.89 15.93 9.17
N ARG A 193 -16.84 17.17 8.69
CA ARG A 193 -17.46 18.33 9.33
C ARG A 193 -18.99 18.26 9.23
N ASP A 194 -19.68 19.07 10.03
CA ASP A 194 -21.14 19.21 9.92
C ASP A 194 -21.52 19.63 8.49
N GLY A 195 -22.44 18.88 7.86
CA GLY A 195 -22.86 19.08 6.47
C GLY A 195 -21.95 18.45 5.40
N GLN A 196 -20.80 17.87 5.76
CA GLN A 196 -19.93 17.15 4.81
C GLN A 196 -20.34 15.67 4.73
N SER A 197 -20.56 15.18 3.51
CA SER A 197 -20.93 13.78 3.24
C SER A 197 -19.94 13.05 2.32
N PHE A 198 -18.90 13.75 1.86
CA PHE A 198 -17.93 13.25 0.89
C PHE A 198 -16.54 13.86 1.13
N PRO A 199 -15.43 13.17 0.80
CA PRO A 199 -14.10 13.75 0.82
C PRO A 199 -14.01 14.98 -0.10
N LYS A 200 -13.27 16.00 0.32
CA LYS A 200 -12.91 17.13 -0.54
C LYS A 200 -12.00 16.66 -1.67
N ALA A 201 -11.81 17.51 -2.68
CA ALA A 201 -11.12 17.12 -3.90
C ALA A 201 -9.67 16.61 -3.68
N HIS A 202 -8.98 17.15 -2.67
CA HIS A 202 -7.62 16.81 -2.27
C HIS A 202 -7.55 15.85 -1.08
N GLU A 203 -8.69 15.41 -0.54
CA GLU A 203 -8.74 14.45 0.56
C GLU A 203 -8.66 13.02 0.01
N TRP A 204 -8.27 12.08 0.88
CA TRP A 204 -7.98 10.69 0.55
C TRP A 204 -9.08 9.98 -0.28
N GLY A 205 -8.62 9.13 -1.20
CA GLY A 205 -9.46 8.07 -1.77
C GLY A 205 -9.42 6.80 -0.92
N VAL A 206 -9.98 5.72 -1.45
CA VAL A 206 -9.94 4.39 -0.83
C VAL A 206 -8.49 3.92 -0.62
N LEU A 207 -7.58 4.18 -1.55
CA LEU A 207 -6.16 3.81 -1.38
C LEU A 207 -5.50 4.57 -0.23
N GLY A 208 -5.81 5.86 -0.07
CA GLY A 208 -5.34 6.67 1.05
C GLY A 208 -5.86 6.16 2.39
N ALA A 209 -7.14 5.80 2.47
CA ALA A 209 -7.73 5.20 3.68
C ALA A 209 -7.15 3.80 4.00
N ASN A 210 -6.87 2.97 2.99
CA ASN A 210 -6.20 1.68 3.18
C ASN A 210 -4.78 1.85 3.73
N ALA A 211 -4.01 2.79 3.15
CA ALA A 211 -2.67 3.12 3.62
C ALA A 211 -2.70 3.59 5.09
N TRP A 212 -3.62 4.49 5.42
CA TRP A 212 -3.83 4.96 6.79
C TRP A 212 -4.17 3.81 7.74
N THR A 213 -5.00 2.86 7.32
CA THR A 213 -5.35 1.68 8.14
C THR A 213 -4.10 0.87 8.50
N GLY A 214 -3.17 0.69 7.56
CA GLY A 214 -1.87 0.08 7.82
C GLY A 214 -1.05 0.84 8.85
N MET A 215 -0.97 2.17 8.73
CA MET A 215 -0.26 3.00 9.70
C MET A 215 -0.87 2.90 11.11
N ARG A 216 -2.20 2.78 11.24
CA ARG A 216 -2.86 2.56 12.54
C ARG A 216 -2.57 1.19 13.13
N ALA A 217 -2.42 0.16 12.28
CA ALA A 217 -1.97 -1.15 12.74
C ALA A 217 -0.52 -1.08 13.24
N LEU A 218 0.34 -0.26 12.63
CA LEU A 218 1.70 -0.03 13.13
C LEU A 218 1.70 0.67 14.50
N ASP A 219 0.83 1.66 14.71
CA ASP A 219 0.66 2.29 16.04
C ASP A 219 0.30 1.26 17.13
N TYR A 220 -0.49 0.24 16.79
CA TYR A 220 -0.77 -0.87 17.72
C TYR A 220 0.49 -1.70 18.00
N LEU A 221 1.28 -2.02 16.97
CA LEU A 221 2.50 -2.81 17.14
C LEU A 221 3.54 -2.10 18.03
N GLU A 222 3.58 -0.77 18.02
CA GLU A 222 4.43 0.01 18.96
C GLU A 222 4.03 -0.20 20.44
N THR A 223 2.82 -0.67 20.72
CA THR A 223 2.35 -1.03 22.07
C THR A 223 2.53 -2.51 22.41
N ASN A 224 2.99 -3.32 21.45
CA ASN A 224 3.16 -4.76 21.61
C ASN A 224 4.64 -5.08 21.87
N ASP A 225 4.95 -5.61 23.05
CA ASP A 225 6.31 -5.95 23.47
C ASP A 225 6.88 -7.23 22.84
N ARG A 226 6.10 -7.95 22.02
CA ARG A 226 6.55 -9.19 21.34
C ARG A 226 6.86 -8.98 19.86
N ILE A 227 6.50 -7.84 19.30
CA ILE A 227 6.83 -7.46 17.92
C ILE A 227 7.71 -6.22 17.95
N ASP A 228 8.82 -6.26 17.25
CA ASP A 228 9.67 -5.09 17.05
C ASP A 228 9.05 -4.18 15.99
N ALA A 229 8.30 -3.17 16.43
CA ALA A 229 7.65 -2.20 15.56
C ALA A 229 8.63 -1.42 14.67
N SER A 230 9.90 -1.30 15.06
CA SER A 230 10.94 -0.64 14.25
C SER A 230 11.43 -1.50 13.07
N ARG A 231 11.07 -2.79 13.05
CA ARG A 231 11.44 -3.77 12.01
C ARG A 231 10.21 -4.40 11.35
N VAL A 232 9.22 -3.56 11.02
CA VAL A 232 8.02 -3.98 10.28
C VAL A 232 8.15 -3.68 8.79
N ALA A 233 8.06 -4.72 7.96
CA ALA A 233 7.95 -4.62 6.50
C ALA A 233 6.47 -4.58 6.10
N VAL A 234 6.00 -3.47 5.52
CA VAL A 234 4.64 -3.38 4.97
C VAL A 234 4.59 -3.97 3.57
N MET A 235 3.56 -4.77 3.29
CA MET A 235 3.41 -5.46 2.03
C MET A 235 1.96 -5.52 1.54
N GLY A 236 1.79 -5.65 0.23
CA GLY A 236 0.49 -5.77 -0.39
C GLY A 236 0.56 -6.24 -1.83
N HIS A 237 -0.52 -6.86 -2.29
CA HIS A 237 -0.68 -7.35 -3.66
C HIS A 237 -1.72 -6.52 -4.42
N SER A 238 -1.46 -6.24 -5.70
CA SER A 238 -2.34 -5.51 -6.60
C SER A 238 -2.74 -4.16 -6.00
N LYS A 239 -4.03 -3.87 -5.85
CA LYS A 239 -4.54 -2.67 -5.17
C LYS A 239 -3.94 -2.44 -3.78
N MET A 240 -3.70 -3.49 -2.99
CA MET A 240 -3.06 -3.34 -1.68
C MET A 240 -1.56 -3.05 -1.81
N GLY A 241 -0.92 -3.43 -2.91
CA GLY A 241 0.43 -2.99 -3.26
C GLY A 241 0.48 -1.48 -3.51
N LYS A 242 -0.51 -0.92 -4.23
CA LYS A 242 -0.67 0.54 -4.39
C LYS A 242 -0.77 1.25 -3.04
N ALA A 243 -1.63 0.75 -2.14
CA ALA A 243 -1.78 1.30 -0.78
C ALA A 243 -0.52 1.11 0.09
N THR A 244 0.23 0.02 -0.09
CA THR A 244 1.48 -0.27 0.60
C THR A 244 2.55 0.77 0.28
N LEU A 245 2.73 1.08 -1.01
CA LEU A 245 3.68 2.11 -1.43
C LEU A 245 3.31 3.47 -0.85
N TRP A 246 2.01 3.81 -0.84
CA TRP A 246 1.55 5.07 -0.26
C TRP A 246 1.67 5.12 1.27
N ALA A 247 1.46 4.00 1.97
CA ALA A 247 1.68 3.89 3.41
C ALA A 247 3.16 4.11 3.74
N ALA A 248 4.06 3.41 3.06
CA ALA A 248 5.49 3.54 3.27
C ALA A 248 6.02 4.93 2.88
N ALA A 249 5.47 5.57 1.85
CA ALA A 249 5.84 6.92 1.45
C ALA A 249 5.45 7.97 2.51
N GLN A 250 4.29 7.83 3.15
CA GLN A 250 3.85 8.76 4.19
C GLN A 250 4.50 8.49 5.56
N ASP A 251 4.66 7.22 5.91
CA ASP A 251 5.08 6.78 7.24
C ASP A 251 6.49 6.17 7.19
N GLU A 252 7.46 6.94 7.68
CA GLU A 252 8.86 6.55 7.70
C GLU A 252 9.20 5.49 8.76
N ARG A 253 8.23 5.13 9.63
CA ARG A 253 8.40 4.07 10.64
C ARG A 253 8.40 2.66 10.07
N PHE A 254 7.74 2.43 8.93
CA PHE A 254 7.86 1.14 8.24
C PHE A 254 9.31 0.93 7.79
N ALA A 255 9.91 -0.19 8.17
CA ALA A 255 11.33 -0.47 7.89
C ALA A 255 11.59 -0.81 6.42
N LEU A 256 10.59 -1.36 5.73
CA LEU A 256 10.67 -1.85 4.35
C LEU A 256 9.28 -1.85 3.71
N ALA A 257 9.20 -1.68 2.38
CA ALA A 257 7.96 -1.83 1.61
C ALA A 257 8.07 -2.94 0.55
N ILE A 258 7.05 -3.80 0.41
CA ILE A 258 6.96 -4.83 -0.64
C ILE A 258 5.68 -4.63 -1.45
N SER A 259 5.82 -4.23 -2.70
CA SER A 259 4.72 -4.02 -3.63
C SER A 259 4.71 -5.11 -4.69
N ALA A 260 3.70 -6.00 -4.64
CA ALA A 260 3.56 -7.07 -5.62
C ALA A 260 2.45 -6.73 -6.63
N GLN A 261 2.80 -6.69 -7.92
CA GLN A 261 1.91 -6.53 -9.07
C GLN A 261 0.96 -5.35 -8.92
N SER A 262 1.50 -4.25 -8.42
CA SER A 262 0.71 -3.09 -8.02
C SER A 262 0.25 -2.26 -9.20
N GLY A 263 0.96 -2.32 -10.32
CA GLY A 263 0.63 -1.69 -11.59
C GLY A 263 0.34 -0.21 -11.50
N CYS A 264 -0.61 0.23 -12.31
CA CYS A 264 -1.09 1.60 -12.47
C CYS A 264 -1.51 2.27 -11.15
N GLY A 265 -0.93 3.42 -10.81
CA GLY A 265 -1.13 4.06 -9.50
C GLY A 265 -0.51 3.32 -8.31
N GLY A 266 0.29 2.29 -8.59
CA GLY A 266 1.22 1.64 -7.68
C GLY A 266 2.65 1.88 -8.14
N ALA A 267 3.29 0.87 -8.72
CA ALA A 267 4.67 0.97 -9.20
C ALA A 267 4.79 1.35 -10.68
N ALA A 268 3.81 1.06 -11.53
CA ALA A 268 3.96 1.28 -12.98
C ALA A 268 3.89 2.76 -13.36
N LEU A 269 4.78 3.20 -14.25
CA LEU A 269 4.81 4.57 -14.76
C LEU A 269 3.53 4.91 -15.53
N TRP A 270 2.89 6.01 -15.18
CA TRP A 270 1.68 6.48 -15.85
C TRP A 270 1.93 6.80 -17.32
N ARG A 271 3.05 7.47 -17.59
CA ARG A 271 3.41 7.98 -18.92
C ARG A 271 3.69 6.90 -19.96
N ARG A 272 3.90 5.64 -19.53
CA ARG A 272 4.01 4.51 -20.46
C ARG A 272 2.71 4.19 -21.18
N LYS A 273 1.55 4.54 -20.58
CA LYS A 273 0.21 4.29 -21.15
C LYS A 273 0.08 2.85 -21.70
N TYR A 274 0.60 1.87 -20.94
CA TYR A 274 0.57 0.45 -21.25
C TYR A 274 -0.28 -0.28 -20.20
N GLY A 275 -1.16 -1.19 -20.63
CA GLY A 275 -2.11 -1.83 -19.72
C GLY A 275 -3.10 -0.85 -19.08
N GLU A 276 -3.29 -0.94 -17.76
CA GLU A 276 -4.20 -0.05 -17.03
C GLU A 276 -3.73 1.42 -17.07
N THR A 277 -4.58 2.36 -17.54
CA THR A 277 -4.31 3.81 -17.50
C THR A 277 -5.01 4.51 -16.33
N MET A 278 -4.76 5.80 -16.09
CA MET A 278 -5.43 6.53 -15.01
C MET A 278 -6.93 6.61 -15.25
N ALA A 279 -7.33 6.81 -16.50
CA ALA A 279 -8.73 6.79 -16.89
C ALA A 279 -9.40 5.44 -16.58
N LYS A 280 -8.71 4.31 -16.80
CA LYS A 280 -9.20 2.97 -16.44
C LYS A 280 -9.29 2.79 -14.94
N LEU A 281 -8.26 3.17 -14.19
CA LEU A 281 -8.23 3.06 -12.73
C LEU A 281 -9.34 3.87 -12.07
N ASN A 282 -9.62 5.07 -12.58
CA ASN A 282 -10.66 5.96 -12.07
C ASN A 282 -12.10 5.50 -12.39
N ARG A 283 -12.29 4.41 -13.16
CA ARG A 283 -13.60 3.75 -13.28
C ARG A 283 -14.06 3.13 -11.96
N PHE A 284 -13.12 2.76 -11.09
CA PHE A 284 -13.41 2.44 -9.70
C PHE A 284 -13.53 3.76 -8.94
N PRO A 285 -14.75 4.26 -8.68
CA PRO A 285 -15.00 5.69 -8.71
C PRO A 285 -14.23 6.48 -7.64
N ASN A 286 -13.63 5.89 -6.62
CA ASN A 286 -12.89 6.65 -5.61
C ASN A 286 -11.64 5.95 -5.06
N TRP A 287 -10.91 5.17 -5.88
CA TRP A 287 -9.62 4.62 -5.43
C TRP A 287 -8.57 5.71 -5.16
N LEU A 288 -8.44 6.64 -6.11
CA LEU A 288 -7.65 7.85 -6.00
C LEU A 288 -8.47 9.02 -5.43
N SER A 289 -7.81 10.14 -5.14
CA SER A 289 -8.49 11.39 -4.80
C SER A 289 -9.29 11.91 -6.00
N ILE A 290 -10.28 12.76 -5.75
CA ILE A 290 -11.11 13.33 -6.82
C ILE A 290 -10.25 14.18 -7.77
N ASN A 291 -9.19 14.83 -7.25
CA ASN A 291 -8.26 15.61 -8.07
C ASN A 291 -7.58 14.76 -9.16
N ALA A 292 -7.33 13.47 -8.93
CA ALA A 292 -6.68 12.60 -9.90
C ALA A 292 -7.43 12.52 -11.23
N ARG A 293 -8.77 12.64 -11.19
CA ARG A 293 -9.62 12.59 -12.39
C ARG A 293 -9.32 13.70 -13.41
N LYS A 294 -8.69 14.81 -12.98
CA LYS A 294 -8.26 15.89 -13.87
C LYS A 294 -7.19 15.42 -14.86
N PHE A 295 -6.43 14.39 -14.50
CA PHE A 295 -5.29 13.87 -15.24
C PHE A 295 -5.61 12.57 -16.00
N ASN A 296 -6.88 12.16 -16.06
CA ASN A 296 -7.31 11.11 -16.98
C ASN A 296 -6.90 11.51 -18.41
N ASP A 297 -6.15 10.64 -19.08
CA ASP A 297 -5.63 10.83 -20.43
C ASP A 297 -4.71 12.07 -20.59
N ARG A 298 -4.26 12.64 -19.46
CA ARG A 298 -3.39 13.81 -19.34
C ARG A 298 -2.32 13.59 -18.28
N GLU A 299 -1.84 12.35 -18.16
CA GLU A 299 -0.85 11.98 -17.15
C GLU A 299 0.49 12.71 -17.36
N ASP A 300 0.77 13.15 -18.59
CA ASP A 300 1.95 13.96 -18.93
C ASP A 300 1.96 15.33 -18.22
N ASP A 301 0.79 15.88 -17.86
CA ASP A 301 0.62 17.16 -17.15
C ASP A 301 0.94 17.05 -15.64
N LEU A 302 1.12 15.83 -15.10
CA LEU A 302 1.44 15.64 -13.69
C LEU A 302 2.89 16.04 -13.39
N PRO A 303 3.18 16.82 -12.34
CA PRO A 303 4.56 17.12 -11.93
C PRO A 303 5.26 15.93 -11.23
N VAL A 304 4.66 14.73 -11.29
CA VAL A 304 5.16 13.48 -10.69
C VAL A 304 4.88 12.29 -11.61
N ASP A 305 5.63 11.22 -11.41
CA ASP A 305 5.30 9.86 -11.86
C ASP A 305 5.73 8.84 -10.79
N GLN A 306 5.39 7.56 -10.97
CA GLN A 306 5.49 6.56 -9.91
C GLN A 306 6.94 6.26 -9.44
N HIS A 307 7.97 6.55 -10.24
CA HIS A 307 9.38 6.46 -9.77
C HIS A 307 9.66 7.45 -8.63
N MET A 308 8.96 8.58 -8.61
CA MET A 308 9.04 9.55 -7.52
C MET A 308 8.31 9.06 -6.27
N LEU A 309 7.24 8.27 -6.40
CA LEU A 309 6.61 7.60 -5.26
C LEU A 309 7.59 6.61 -4.61
N LEU A 310 8.26 5.78 -5.41
CA LEU A 310 9.27 4.85 -4.90
C LEU A 310 10.46 5.59 -4.27
N SER A 311 10.81 6.75 -4.81
CA SER A 311 11.86 7.62 -4.26
C SER A 311 11.52 8.12 -2.85
N LEU A 312 10.24 8.38 -2.52
CA LEU A 312 9.81 8.81 -1.17
C LEU A 312 10.13 7.80 -0.06
N ILE A 313 10.35 6.54 -0.42
CA ILE A 313 10.67 5.45 0.51
C ILE A 313 12.17 5.44 0.84
N ALA A 314 13.02 5.98 -0.05
CA ALA A 314 14.45 6.05 0.16
C ALA A 314 14.80 6.81 1.46
N PRO A 315 15.79 6.35 2.26
CA PRO A 315 16.74 5.28 1.95
C PRO A 315 16.31 3.88 2.40
N ARG A 316 15.06 3.69 2.84
CA ARG A 316 14.56 2.38 3.28
C ARG A 316 14.37 1.47 2.06
N PRO A 317 14.49 0.14 2.21
CA PRO A 317 14.33 -0.76 1.07
C PRO A 317 12.89 -0.76 0.55
N VAL A 318 12.74 -0.76 -0.77
CA VAL A 318 11.49 -1.05 -1.48
C VAL A 318 11.72 -2.23 -2.41
N TYR A 319 10.85 -3.23 -2.33
CA TYR A 319 10.83 -4.38 -3.25
C TYR A 319 9.61 -4.25 -4.14
N VAL A 320 9.82 -4.09 -5.45
CA VAL A 320 8.77 -4.16 -6.47
C VAL A 320 8.86 -5.52 -7.15
N ALA A 321 7.76 -6.27 -7.17
CA ALA A 321 7.68 -7.58 -7.79
C ALA A 321 6.54 -7.60 -8.81
N SER A 322 6.80 -8.19 -9.98
CA SER A 322 5.84 -8.26 -11.09
C SER A 322 5.68 -9.71 -11.57
N ALA A 323 4.58 -10.00 -12.27
CA ALA A 323 4.39 -11.27 -12.96
C ALA A 323 4.47 -11.04 -14.48
N THR A 324 5.23 -11.86 -15.20
CA THR A 324 5.46 -11.68 -16.64
C THR A 324 4.19 -11.74 -17.49
N ALA A 325 3.17 -12.45 -17.02
CA ALA A 325 1.88 -12.57 -17.69
C ALA A 325 0.86 -11.48 -17.30
N ASP A 326 1.17 -10.64 -16.30
CA ASP A 326 0.27 -9.59 -15.81
C ASP A 326 0.46 -8.30 -16.62
N THR A 327 0.15 -8.35 -17.92
CA THR A 327 0.33 -7.21 -18.83
C THR A 327 -0.57 -6.03 -18.47
N TRP A 328 -1.64 -6.24 -17.70
CA TRP A 328 -2.47 -5.16 -17.15
C TRP A 328 -1.68 -4.25 -16.19
N ALA A 329 -0.79 -4.84 -15.40
CA ALA A 329 0.03 -4.13 -14.42
C ALA A 329 1.29 -3.48 -15.01
N ASP A 330 1.58 -3.66 -16.30
CA ASP A 330 2.81 -3.18 -16.97
C ASP A 330 4.10 -3.57 -16.19
N PRO A 331 4.50 -4.86 -16.20
CA PRO A 331 5.69 -5.34 -15.48
C PRO A 331 6.97 -4.59 -15.86
N HIS A 332 7.07 -4.18 -17.13
CA HIS A 332 8.20 -3.39 -17.61
C HIS A 332 8.15 -1.97 -17.04
N GLY A 333 6.98 -1.33 -16.96
CA GLY A 333 6.81 -0.04 -16.31
C GLY A 333 7.06 -0.06 -14.81
N GLU A 334 6.67 -1.13 -14.11
CA GLU A 334 7.03 -1.32 -12.70
C GLU A 334 8.55 -1.41 -12.50
N PHE A 335 9.25 -2.15 -13.37
CA PHE A 335 10.71 -2.22 -13.38
C PHE A 335 11.36 -0.86 -13.68
N GLN A 336 10.92 -0.17 -14.74
CA GLN A 336 11.47 1.14 -15.12
C GLN A 336 11.26 2.17 -14.01
N SER A 337 10.11 2.15 -13.34
CA SER A 337 9.86 3.01 -12.19
C SER A 337 10.87 2.79 -11.06
N ALA A 338 11.15 1.53 -10.71
CA ALA A 338 12.16 1.20 -9.70
C ALA A 338 13.58 1.62 -10.14
N ASN A 339 13.91 1.45 -11.42
CA ASN A 339 15.17 1.92 -11.99
C ASN A 339 15.29 3.45 -11.94
N HIS A 340 14.24 4.20 -12.29
CA HIS A 340 14.24 5.66 -12.27
C HIS A 340 14.20 6.26 -10.86
N ALA A 341 13.90 5.47 -9.82
CA ALA A 341 14.07 5.88 -8.42
C ALA A 341 15.54 5.79 -7.94
N ALA A 342 16.40 5.08 -8.69
CA ALA A 342 17.80 4.84 -8.33
C ALA A 342 18.63 6.08 -7.99
N PRO A 343 18.51 7.23 -8.69
CA PRO A 343 19.29 8.44 -8.37
C PRO A 343 19.11 8.91 -6.93
N VAL A 344 17.90 8.82 -6.38
CA VAL A 344 17.62 9.21 -4.99
C VAL A 344 18.27 8.23 -4.00
N TYR A 345 18.22 6.92 -4.28
CA TYR A 345 18.92 5.93 -3.46
C TYR A 345 20.43 6.18 -3.46
N ARG A 346 21.03 6.47 -4.63
CA ARG A 346 22.46 6.81 -4.74
C ARG A 346 22.79 8.07 -3.95
N LEU A 347 21.98 9.13 -4.07
CA LEU A 347 22.14 10.37 -3.30
C LEU A 347 22.19 10.10 -1.79
N LEU A 348 21.38 9.15 -1.32
CA LEU A 348 21.29 8.77 0.09
C LEU A 348 22.27 7.65 0.49
N GLY A 349 23.27 7.37 -0.35
CA GLY A 349 24.33 6.41 -0.05
C GLY A 349 23.90 4.93 -0.08
N LYS A 350 22.82 4.61 -0.81
CA LYS A 350 22.32 3.24 -0.98
C LYS A 350 22.59 2.73 -2.39
N LYS A 351 22.71 1.40 -2.51
CA LYS A 351 22.80 0.71 -3.79
C LYS A 351 21.38 0.46 -4.32
N PRO A 352 21.00 1.02 -5.48
CA PRO A 352 19.70 0.76 -6.09
C PRO A 352 19.66 -0.60 -6.80
N LEU A 353 18.51 -0.94 -7.40
CA LEU A 353 18.43 -2.01 -8.41
C LEU A 353 19.49 -1.77 -9.50
N SER A 354 20.21 -2.84 -9.85
CA SER A 354 21.22 -2.90 -10.90
C SER A 354 20.72 -3.66 -12.12
#